data_AF-A0A661JM66-F1
#
_entry.id   AF-A0A661JM66-F1
#
_cell.length_a   1.000
_cell.length_b   1.000
_cell.length_c   1.000
_cell.angle_alpha   90.00
_cell.angle_beta   90.00
_cell.angle_gamma   90.00
#
_symmetry.space_group_name_H-M   'P 1'
#
loop_
_entity.id
_entity.type
_entity.pdbx_description
1 polymer ?
#
loop_
_entity_poly.entity_id
_entity_poly.type
_entity_poly.pdbx_seq_one_letter_code
_entity_poly.pdbx_strand_id
1 'polypeptide(L)'
;MRGACKRANKIEFGREMLGDRGKKLRLGGLLFAFTLFVIPVWAFPQGVRVQCEVLDARGPSKAYRGELKDIRYILVHHAREQDRQRLSELLKGHSGEEVVFIFKGRRCRGVIFRLPYCFGRGLILHTTPLDIKRKDLIEVIFSGQGGP
;
A
#
# COMPACT_ATOMS: atom_id res chain seq x y z
N MET A 1 -25.82 -47.53 35.22
CA MET A 1 -27.16 -46.95 35.42
C MET A 1 -27.02 -45.64 36.17
N ARG A 2 -27.63 -44.56 35.64
CA ARG A 2 -28.14 -43.34 36.32
C ARG A 2 -27.11 -42.56 37.16
N GLY A 3 -26.75 -41.32 36.88
CA GLY A 3 -27.46 -40.24 36.20
C GLY A 3 -27.55 -39.02 37.13
N ALA A 4 -27.30 -37.83 36.56
CA ALA A 4 -27.77 -36.51 37.00
C ALA A 4 -27.21 -35.98 38.35
N CYS A 5 -27.11 -34.68 38.65
CA CYS A 5 -27.26 -33.38 37.97
C CYS A 5 -27.17 -32.31 39.10
N LYS A 6 -26.91 -31.05 38.73
CA LYS A 6 -27.01 -29.77 39.50
C LYS A 6 -25.76 -29.36 40.31
N ARG A 7 -25.08 -28.23 40.01
CA ARG A 7 -25.43 -26.78 40.00
C ARG A 7 -25.56 -26.14 41.39
N ALA A 8 -25.00 -24.92 41.43
CA ALA A 8 -25.00 -23.87 42.48
C ALA A 8 -23.92 -24.09 43.57
N ASN A 9 -22.84 -23.30 43.57
CA ASN A 9 -22.70 -21.88 43.99
C ASN A 9 -22.82 -21.72 45.52
N LYS A 10 -21.90 -20.92 46.09
CA LYS A 10 -21.75 -20.43 47.48
C LYS A 10 -20.70 -21.21 48.28
N ILE A 11 -19.42 -20.82 48.18
CA ILE A 11 -18.69 -19.87 49.06
C ILE A 11 -18.68 -20.34 50.52
N GLU A 12 -17.56 -20.92 50.97
CA GLU A 12 -16.96 -20.76 52.31
C GLU A 12 -15.44 -20.99 52.18
N PHE A 13 -14.59 -19.97 52.31
CA PHE A 13 -14.01 -19.43 53.56
C PHE A 13 -12.93 -20.33 54.19
N GLY A 14 -11.78 -20.47 53.51
CA GLY A 14 -10.46 -20.62 54.16
C GLY A 14 -9.65 -19.37 53.82
N ARG A 15 -9.33 -18.48 54.77
CA ARG A 15 -8.17 -18.58 55.69
C ARG A 15 -6.91 -18.99 54.92
N GLU A 16 -5.83 -18.23 54.88
CA GLU A 16 -5.29 -17.19 55.75
C GLU A 16 -4.13 -16.58 54.95
N MET A 17 -3.37 -15.68 55.58
CA MET A 17 -2.14 -15.04 55.05
C MET A 17 -2.35 -13.68 54.40
N LEU A 18 -2.92 -12.77 55.20
CA LEU A 18 -2.35 -11.43 55.29
C LEU A 18 -1.56 -11.35 56.59
N GLY A 19 -0.25 -11.56 56.44
CA GLY A 19 0.75 -10.96 57.29
C GLY A 19 0.67 -9.44 57.12
N ASP A 20 0.60 -8.81 58.28
CA ASP A 20 0.17 -7.46 58.59
C ASP A 20 1.23 -6.37 58.30
N ARG A 21 0.73 -5.13 58.19
CA ARG A 21 1.39 -3.79 58.21
C ARG A 21 2.15 -3.37 56.95
N GLY A 22 1.66 -2.47 56.10
CA GLY A 22 1.04 -1.16 56.39
C GLY A 22 2.13 -0.09 56.43
N LYS A 23 2.34 0.73 55.39
CA LYS A 23 1.76 2.07 55.11
C LYS A 23 2.71 2.69 54.03
N LYS A 24 2.36 3.40 52.96
CA LYS A 24 1.28 4.34 52.66
C LYS A 24 0.97 4.40 51.15
N LEU A 25 -0.31 4.59 50.85
CA LEU A 25 -0.91 5.07 49.60
C LEU A 25 -0.25 6.35 49.05
N ARG A 26 -0.02 6.40 47.73
CA ARG A 26 -0.57 7.40 46.78
C ARG A 26 -0.67 6.70 45.41
N LEU A 27 -1.84 6.25 44.99
CA LEU A 27 -2.84 6.99 44.23
C LEU A 27 -2.21 7.73 43.03
N GLY A 28 -2.17 7.03 41.91
CA GLY A 28 -1.64 7.43 40.61
C GLY A 28 -1.55 6.18 39.73
N GLY A 29 -2.65 5.44 39.58
CA GLY A 29 -3.47 5.59 38.39
C GLY A 29 -2.70 5.03 37.20
N LEU A 30 -2.71 3.71 36.98
CA LEU A 30 -3.62 3.10 36.01
C LEU A 30 -3.77 3.93 34.71
N LEU A 31 -2.65 4.35 34.11
CA LEU A 31 -2.62 5.12 32.85
C LEU A 31 -1.52 4.59 31.92
N PHE A 32 -1.19 3.31 32.02
CA PHE A 32 -0.14 2.66 31.23
C PHE A 32 -0.66 1.58 30.25
N ALA A 33 -1.99 1.51 30.07
CA ALA A 33 -2.63 0.50 29.22
C ALA A 33 -3.27 1.07 27.94
N PHE A 34 -3.03 2.35 27.62
CA PHE A 34 -3.66 3.02 26.46
C PHE A 34 -2.73 4.01 25.75
N THR A 35 -1.41 3.85 25.88
CA THR A 35 -0.45 4.57 25.03
C THR A 35 -0.41 3.94 23.64
N LEU A 36 -1.38 4.35 22.82
CA LEU A 36 -1.12 4.81 21.45
C LEU A 36 -0.15 3.93 20.64
N PHE A 37 -0.44 2.63 20.50
CA PHE A 37 0.00 1.89 19.32
C PHE A 37 -0.89 2.29 18.14
N VAL A 38 -0.95 3.61 17.88
CA VAL A 38 -1.42 4.16 16.62
C VAL A 38 -0.27 3.87 15.67
N ILE A 39 -0.24 2.64 15.16
CA ILE A 39 0.49 2.36 13.94
C ILE A 39 -0.01 3.42 12.98
N PRO A 40 0.84 4.31 12.45
CA PRO A 40 0.41 5.16 11.36
C PRO A 40 0.13 4.15 10.24
N VAL A 41 -1.14 3.80 10.05
CA VAL A 41 -1.60 3.23 8.81
C VAL A 41 -1.31 4.35 7.84
N TRP A 42 -0.13 4.30 7.22
CA TRP A 42 0.28 5.20 6.16
C TRP A 42 -0.94 5.36 5.28
N ALA A 43 -1.56 6.54 5.32
CA ALA A 43 -2.80 6.79 4.64
C ALA A 43 -2.57 6.38 3.19
N PHE A 44 -3.16 5.25 2.80
CA PHE A 44 -3.01 4.74 1.45
C PHE A 44 -3.58 5.83 0.55
N PRO A 45 -2.85 6.30 -0.48
CA PRO A 45 -3.47 7.16 -1.46
C PRO A 45 -4.67 6.38 -2.00
N GLN A 46 -5.88 6.90 -1.75
CA GLN A 46 -7.14 6.38 -2.30
C GLN A 46 -7.20 6.73 -3.79
N GLY A 47 -6.20 6.25 -4.52
CA GLY A 47 -5.98 6.56 -5.91
C GLY A 47 -6.77 5.62 -6.83
N VAL A 48 -7.03 6.11 -8.03
CA VAL A 48 -7.64 5.30 -9.08
C VAL A 48 -6.61 4.28 -9.56
N ARG A 49 -6.99 3.00 -9.50
CA ARG A 49 -6.14 1.90 -9.97
C ARG A 49 -6.52 1.48 -11.38
N VAL A 50 -5.52 1.32 -12.23
CA VAL A 50 -5.70 0.83 -13.60
C VAL A 50 -4.69 -0.26 -13.88
N GLN A 51 -5.17 -1.41 -14.35
CA GLN A 51 -4.30 -2.48 -14.82
C GLN A 51 -3.81 -2.15 -16.24
N CYS A 52 -2.49 -2.12 -16.38
CA CYS A 52 -1.82 -1.79 -17.62
C CYS A 52 -0.96 -2.97 -18.07
N GLU A 53 -0.92 -3.21 -19.38
CA GLU A 53 0.02 -4.14 -20.00
C GLU A 53 1.27 -3.36 -20.46
N VAL A 54 2.42 -3.98 -20.25
CA VAL A 54 3.72 -3.44 -20.64
C VAL A 54 3.96 -3.71 -22.12
N LEU A 55 4.04 -2.64 -22.91
CA LEU A 55 4.40 -2.69 -24.33
C LEU A 55 5.91 -2.82 -24.54
N ASP A 56 6.69 -2.13 -23.71
CA ASP A 56 8.14 -2.16 -23.73
C ASP A 56 8.67 -1.74 -22.36
N ALA A 57 9.84 -2.23 -21.98
CA ALA A 57 10.52 -1.80 -20.76
C ALA A 57 12.02 -1.87 -20.98
N ARG A 58 12.74 -0.87 -20.49
CA ARG A 58 14.19 -0.84 -20.62
C ARG A 58 14.87 -0.42 -19.33
N GLY A 59 15.92 -1.15 -19.03
CA GLY A 59 16.85 -0.82 -17.97
C GLY A 59 17.69 0.42 -18.29
N PRO A 60 18.58 0.78 -17.36
CA PRO A 60 19.46 1.92 -17.52
C PRO A 60 20.35 1.81 -18.76
N SER A 61 20.63 2.94 -19.40
CA SER A 61 21.56 3.00 -20.51
C SER A 61 23.00 2.85 -20.02
N LYS A 62 23.69 1.81 -20.51
CA LYS A 62 25.13 1.64 -20.24
C LYS A 62 26.01 2.71 -20.91
N ALA A 63 25.47 3.42 -21.91
CA ALA A 63 26.19 4.45 -22.65
C ALA A 63 26.27 5.78 -21.89
N TYR A 64 25.33 6.03 -20.98
CA TYR A 64 25.25 7.28 -20.23
C TYR A 64 25.84 7.11 -18.84
N ARG A 65 26.82 7.95 -18.48
CA ARG A 65 27.56 7.86 -17.20
C ARG A 65 27.27 9.00 -16.21
N GLY A 66 26.29 9.86 -16.51
CA GLY A 66 25.91 11.00 -15.66
C GLY A 66 24.76 10.69 -14.68
N GLU A 67 24.05 11.73 -14.24
CA GLU A 67 22.97 11.67 -13.24
C GLU A 67 21.78 10.78 -13.67
N LEU A 68 21.55 10.66 -14.97
CA LEU A 68 20.48 9.84 -15.56
C LEU A 68 20.85 8.35 -15.69
N LYS A 69 22.02 7.90 -15.20
CA LYS A 69 22.50 6.52 -15.37
C LYS A 69 21.56 5.47 -14.79
N ASP A 70 20.72 5.83 -13.81
CA ASP A 70 19.83 4.90 -13.12
C ASP A 70 18.37 4.97 -13.62
N ILE A 71 18.08 5.85 -14.60
CA ILE A 71 16.74 6.01 -15.15
C ILE A 71 16.38 4.82 -16.02
N ARG A 72 15.18 4.30 -15.78
CA ARG A 72 14.53 3.20 -16.47
C ARG A 72 13.20 3.70 -17.01
N TYR A 73 12.69 3.04 -18.04
CA TYR A 73 11.36 3.35 -18.54
C TYR A 73 10.50 2.10 -18.69
N ILE A 74 9.19 2.31 -18.56
CA ILE A 74 8.15 1.34 -18.88
C ILE A 74 7.15 2.03 -19.79
N LEU A 75 6.97 1.48 -20.98
CA LEU A 75 5.90 1.87 -21.89
C LEU A 75 4.69 0.97 -21.62
N VAL A 76 3.55 1.59 -21.34
CA VAL A 76 2.33 0.87 -20.96
C VAL A 76 1.16 1.23 -21.86
N HIS A 77 0.20 0.32 -21.96
CA HIS A 77 -1.14 0.58 -22.47
C HIS A 77 -2.21 -0.11 -21.59
N HIS A 78 -3.48 0.09 -21.90
CA HIS A 78 -4.57 -0.59 -21.19
C HIS A 78 -4.47 -2.11 -21.35
N ALA A 79 -4.58 -2.85 -20.25
CA ALA A 79 -4.62 -4.32 -20.32
C ALA A 79 -5.99 -4.85 -20.82
N ARG A 80 -7.05 -4.06 -20.64
CA ARG A 80 -8.42 -4.40 -21.03
C ARG A 80 -9.02 -3.25 -21.83
N GLU A 81 -9.74 -3.56 -22.91
CA GLU A 81 -10.34 -2.53 -23.77
C GLU A 81 -11.31 -1.60 -23.02
N GLN A 82 -12.01 -2.12 -22.01
CA GLN A 82 -12.90 -1.32 -21.16
C GLN A 82 -12.18 -0.18 -20.42
N ASP A 83 -10.89 -0.35 -20.12
CA ASP A 83 -10.10 0.64 -19.37
C ASP A 83 -9.43 1.67 -20.29
N ARG A 84 -9.54 1.53 -21.62
CA ARG A 84 -8.87 2.38 -22.61
C ARG A 84 -9.22 3.87 -22.44
N GLN A 85 -10.51 4.17 -22.35
CA GLN A 85 -11.00 5.55 -22.23
C GLN A 85 -10.54 6.16 -20.90
N ARG A 86 -10.75 5.42 -19.81
CA ARG A 86 -10.36 5.80 -18.45
C ARG A 86 -8.85 6.05 -18.33
N LEU A 87 -8.02 5.15 -18.86
CA LEU A 87 -6.58 5.31 -18.86
C LEU A 87 -6.17 6.55 -19.66
N SER A 88 -6.80 6.79 -20.81
CA SER A 88 -6.54 7.99 -21.60
C SER A 88 -6.87 9.29 -20.85
N GLU A 89 -7.96 9.34 -20.09
CA GLU A 89 -8.34 10.49 -19.25
C GLU A 89 -7.36 10.68 -18.09
N LEU A 90 -6.99 9.61 -17.40
CA LEU A 90 -6.00 9.67 -16.32
C LEU A 90 -4.63 10.13 -16.82
N LEU A 91 -4.19 9.62 -17.98
CA LEU A 91 -2.95 10.08 -18.59
C LEU A 91 -3.01 11.56 -18.99
N LYS A 92 -4.17 12.09 -19.40
CA LYS A 92 -4.33 13.52 -19.67
C LYS A 92 -4.23 14.36 -18.40
N GLY A 93 -4.88 13.92 -17.32
CA GLY A 93 -4.93 14.65 -16.05
C GLY A 93 -3.63 14.60 -15.24
N HIS A 94 -2.87 13.50 -15.34
CA HIS A 94 -1.73 13.22 -14.47
C HIS A 94 -0.38 13.16 -15.22
N SER A 95 -0.30 13.68 -16.44
CA SER A 95 0.96 13.68 -17.19
C SER A 95 2.00 14.58 -16.51
N GLY A 96 3.16 14.02 -16.20
CA GLY A 96 4.24 14.66 -15.46
C GLY A 96 4.16 14.46 -13.95
N GLU A 97 3.16 13.74 -13.44
CA GLU A 97 2.99 13.53 -12.00
C GLU A 97 3.66 12.24 -11.49
N GLU A 98 4.03 12.23 -10.21
CA GLU A 98 4.44 11.01 -9.52
C GLU A 98 3.24 10.07 -9.36
N VAL A 99 3.43 8.82 -9.77
CA VAL A 99 2.49 7.72 -9.59
C VAL A 99 3.16 6.58 -8.81
N VAL A 100 2.33 5.80 -8.14
CA VAL A 100 2.74 4.52 -7.58
C VAL A 100 2.31 3.42 -8.54
N PHE A 101 3.20 2.50 -8.87
CA PHE A 101 2.85 1.29 -9.60
C PHE A 101 3.24 0.04 -8.82
N ILE A 102 2.46 -1.03 -9.03
CA ILE A 102 2.65 -2.33 -8.39
C ILE A 102 3.05 -3.34 -9.45
N PHE A 103 4.19 -3.99 -9.22
CA PHE A 103 4.67 -5.10 -10.05
C PHE A 103 5.08 -6.27 -9.16
N LYS A 104 4.47 -7.44 -9.37
CA LYS A 104 4.72 -8.67 -8.59
C LYS A 104 4.68 -8.42 -7.06
N GLY A 105 3.68 -7.66 -6.62
CA GLY A 105 3.48 -7.28 -5.21
C GLY A 105 4.39 -6.17 -4.67
N ARG A 106 5.38 -5.72 -5.46
CA ARG A 106 6.28 -4.62 -5.08
C ARG A 106 5.70 -3.28 -5.51
N ARG A 107 5.57 -2.37 -4.56
CA ARG A 107 5.22 -0.96 -4.80
C ARG A 107 6.45 -0.17 -5.19
N CYS A 108 6.34 0.55 -6.30
CA CYS A 108 7.39 1.34 -6.88
C CYS A 108 6.85 2.73 -7.21
N ARG A 109 7.71 3.74 -7.17
CA ARG A 109 7.37 5.10 -7.58
C ARG A 109 7.96 5.37 -8.95
N GLY A 110 7.29 6.21 -9.71
CA GLY A 110 7.78 6.72 -10.98
C GLY A 110 7.00 7.95 -11.40
N VAL A 111 7.44 8.61 -12.45
CA VAL A 111 6.73 9.73 -13.05
C VAL A 111 6.08 9.26 -14.34
N ILE A 112 4.78 9.50 -14.50
CA ILE A 112 4.05 9.08 -15.70
C ILE A 112 3.91 10.22 -16.69
N PHE A 113 4.07 9.92 -17.97
CA PHE A 113 3.87 10.87 -19.06
C PHE A 113 2.89 10.30 -20.07
N ARG A 114 1.97 11.12 -20.56
CA ARG A 114 1.14 10.78 -21.70
C ARG A 114 1.96 10.88 -22.97
N LEU A 115 1.93 9.84 -23.81
CA LEU A 115 2.51 9.93 -25.14
C LEU A 115 1.53 10.60 -26.12
N PRO A 116 1.97 11.63 -26.87
CA PRO A 116 1.11 12.27 -27.86
C PRO A 116 0.79 11.30 -29.01
N TYR A 117 -0.37 11.48 -29.61
CA TYR A 117 -0.85 10.70 -30.78
C TYR A 117 -1.03 9.18 -30.58
N CYS A 118 -0.83 8.68 -29.36
CA CYS A 118 -0.97 7.27 -29.01
C CYS A 118 -2.02 7.11 -27.89
N PHE A 119 -3.30 7.06 -28.27
CA PHE A 119 -4.40 6.90 -27.31
C PHE A 119 -4.18 5.72 -26.35
N GLY A 120 -4.30 5.98 -25.05
CA GLY A 120 -4.15 4.97 -23.99
C GLY A 120 -2.70 4.52 -23.73
N ARG A 121 -1.67 5.20 -24.26
CA ARG A 121 -0.26 4.86 -23.97
C ARG A 121 0.37 5.84 -22.99
N GLY A 122 1.00 5.28 -21.97
CA GLY A 122 1.76 6.01 -20.96
C GLY A 122 3.22 5.58 -20.94
N LEU A 123 4.10 6.52 -20.58
CA LEU A 123 5.50 6.27 -20.30
C LEU A 123 5.74 6.50 -18.81
N ILE A 124 6.21 5.49 -18.09
CA ILE A 124 6.60 5.62 -16.69
C ILE A 124 8.13 5.65 -16.63
N LEU A 125 8.69 6.72 -16.06
CA LEU A 125 10.11 6.81 -15.72
C LEU A 125 10.31 6.46 -14.26
N HIS A 126 11.27 5.59 -13.95
CA HIS A 126 11.57 5.18 -12.58
C HIS A 126 13.05 4.80 -12.43
N THR A 127 13.53 4.68 -11.20
CA THR A 127 14.91 4.26 -10.90
C THR A 127 14.99 2.86 -10.30
N THR A 128 13.86 2.31 -9.84
CA THR A 128 13.79 1.00 -9.17
C THR A 128 14.26 -0.14 -10.08
N PRO A 129 15.24 -0.98 -9.65
CA PRO A 129 15.71 -2.11 -10.43
C PRO A 129 14.69 -3.26 -10.42
N LEU A 130 13.87 -3.32 -11.47
CA LEU A 130 12.86 -4.35 -11.70
C LEU A 130 13.14 -5.10 -13.01
N ASP A 131 12.93 -6.41 -13.00
CA ASP A 131 12.93 -7.25 -14.22
C ASP A 131 11.52 -7.28 -14.82
N ILE A 132 11.13 -6.16 -15.45
CA ILE A 132 9.86 -6.00 -16.16
C ILE A 132 10.08 -6.36 -17.63
N LYS A 133 9.19 -7.17 -18.20
CA LYS A 133 9.24 -7.63 -19.59
C LYS A 133 7.97 -7.20 -20.33
N ARG A 134 8.06 -7.20 -21.66
CA ARG A 134 6.90 -6.99 -22.52
C ARG A 134 5.81 -8.02 -22.20
N LYS A 135 4.54 -7.58 -22.24
CA LYS A 135 3.33 -8.30 -21.84
C LYS A 135 3.15 -8.55 -20.34
N ASP A 136 4.07 -8.06 -19.49
CA ASP A 136 3.82 -8.07 -18.05
C ASP A 136 2.64 -7.15 -17.72
N LEU A 137 1.91 -7.50 -16.66
CA LEU A 137 0.84 -6.67 -16.12
C LEU A 137 1.35 -5.89 -14.91
N ILE A 138 1.10 -4.59 -14.90
CA ILE A 138 1.34 -3.71 -13.77
C ILE A 138 0.06 -3.00 -13.37
N GLU A 139 -0.08 -2.67 -12.09
CA GLU A 139 -1.20 -1.85 -11.61
C GLU A 139 -0.67 -0.45 -11.31
N VAL A 140 -1.21 0.57 -11.99
CA VAL A 140 -0.83 1.98 -11.78
C VAL A 140 -1.89 2.64 -10.92
N ILE A 141 -1.44 3.37 -9.90
CA ILE A 141 -2.27 4.08 -8.94
C ILE A 141 -2.07 5.58 -9.16
N PHE A 142 -3.12 6.23 -9.65
CA PHE A 142 -3.16 7.67 -9.89
C PHE A 142 -3.77 8.39 -8.68
N SER A 143 -3.14 9.49 -8.24
CA SER A 143 -3.67 10.39 -7.21
C SER A 143 -5.04 10.93 -7.67
N GLY A 144 -6.14 10.67 -6.96
CA GLY A 144 -7.47 11.02 -7.46
C GLY A 144 -7.69 12.54 -7.59
N GLN A 145 -7.95 13.05 -8.81
CA GLN A 145 -9.29 13.29 -9.37
C GLN A 145 -9.16 13.43 -10.89
N GLY A 146 -9.52 12.39 -11.64
CA GLY A 146 -9.83 12.54 -13.05
C GLY A 146 -11.25 13.11 -13.16
N GLY A 147 -11.38 14.32 -13.68
CA GLY A 147 -12.65 14.89 -14.09
C GLY A 147 -12.43 16.01 -15.11
N PRO A 148 -13.47 16.40 -15.88
CA PRO A 148 -14.82 15.82 -16.01
C PRO A 148 -14.93 14.71 -17.07
#